data_AF-A0A1V4JKC9-F1
#
_entry.id   AF-A0A1V4JKC9-F1
#
_cell.length_a   1.000
_cell.length_b   1.000
_cell.length_c   1.000
_cell.angle_alpha   90.00
_cell.angle_beta   90.00
_cell.angle_gamma   90.00
#
_symmetry.space_group_name_H-M   'P 1'
#
loop_
_entity.id
_entity.type
_entity.pdbx_description
1 polymer ?
#
loop_
_entity_poly.entity_id
_entity_poly.type
_entity_poly.pdbx_seq_one_letter_code
_entity_poly.pdbx_strand_id
1 'polypeptide(L)'
;MDLVLDVADRHLLTPYVYPAGWPEHEPCRQLLSLFVITNLGAMALYLLCATLSYYFVFDHELMKHPQFLEVGAPCAGPPDSLCL
;
A
#
# COMPACT_ATOMS: atom_id res chain seq x y z
N MET A 1 -15.87 2.97 -23.99
CA MET A 1 -16.25 3.30 -22.59
C MET A 1 -14.95 3.35 -21.80
N ASP A 2 -14.01 4.21 -22.21
CA ASP A 2 -12.59 4.15 -21.80
C ASP A 2 -12.06 5.55 -21.46
N LEU A 3 -12.96 6.50 -21.18
CA LEU A 3 -12.63 7.92 -21.05
C LEU A 3 -11.53 8.18 -20.01
N VAL A 4 -11.61 7.49 -18.87
CA VAL A 4 -10.60 7.63 -17.80
C VAL A 4 -9.25 7.11 -18.26
N LEU A 5 -9.23 5.99 -18.99
CA LEU A 5 -8.01 5.39 -19.52
C LEU A 5 -7.40 6.26 -20.63
N ASP A 6 -8.22 6.79 -21.53
CA ASP A 6 -7.81 7.67 -22.62
C ASP A 6 -7.25 9.00 -22.09
N VAL A 7 -7.90 9.58 -21.10
CA VAL A 7 -7.42 10.79 -20.41
C VAL A 7 -6.12 10.52 -19.66
N ALA A 8 -6.04 9.41 -18.91
CA ALA A 8 -4.83 9.05 -18.17
C ALA A 8 -3.66 8.74 -19.11
N ASP A 9 -3.92 8.06 -20.23
CA ASP A 9 -2.89 7.77 -21.24
C ASP A 9 -2.36 9.08 -21.81
N ARG A 10 -3.23 9.92 -22.38
CA ARG A 10 -2.85 11.15 -23.09
C ARG A 10 -2.12 12.18 -22.20
N HIS A 11 -2.49 12.29 -20.93
CA HIS A 11 -1.92 13.28 -20.02
C HIS A 11 -0.76 12.77 -19.18
N LEU A 12 -0.69 11.46 -18.88
CA LEU A 12 0.31 10.90 -17.99
C LEU A 12 1.17 9.84 -18.67
N LEU A 13 0.58 8.86 -19.36
CA LEU A 13 1.36 7.71 -19.84
C LEU A 13 2.08 7.98 -21.16
N THR A 14 1.44 8.59 -22.16
CA THR A 14 2.08 8.93 -23.45
C THR A 14 3.27 9.88 -23.30
N PRO A 15 3.23 10.95 -22.48
CA PRO A 15 4.37 11.85 -22.34
C PRO A 15 5.51 11.30 -21.46
N TYR A 16 5.22 10.43 -20.49
CA TYR A 16 6.21 10.04 -19.47
C TYR A 16 6.60 8.55 -19.46
N VAL A 17 5.76 7.66 -19.97
CA VAL A 17 5.94 6.20 -19.86
C VAL A 17 6.14 5.54 -21.21
N TYR A 18 5.31 5.86 -22.20
CA TYR A 18 5.34 5.20 -23.50
C TYR A 18 6.27 5.90 -24.50
N PRO A 19 7.07 5.14 -25.28
CA PRO A 19 7.87 5.70 -26.36
C PRO A 19 6.97 6.16 -27.52
N ALA A 20 7.38 7.23 -28.22
CA ALA A 20 6.61 7.85 -29.31
C ALA A 20 6.27 6.90 -30.48
N GLY A 21 6.96 5.75 -30.59
CA GLY A 21 6.69 4.74 -31.61
C GLY A 21 5.59 3.73 -31.25
N TRP A 22 5.00 3.79 -30.06
CA TRP A 22 3.99 2.82 -29.62
C TRP A 22 2.56 3.36 -29.77
N PRO A 23 1.77 2.85 -30.73
CA PRO A 23 0.45 3.39 -31.02
C PRO A 23 -0.54 3.27 -29.85
N GLU A 24 -1.13 4.42 -29.49
CA GLU A 24 -2.58 4.63 -29.27
C GLU A 24 -3.43 3.43 -28.81
N HIS A 25 -3.76 2.68 -29.85
CA HIS A 25 -4.91 1.81 -30.01
C HIS A 25 -4.51 0.33 -29.88
N GLU A 26 -3.26 0.06 -29.50
CA GLU A 26 -2.77 -1.29 -29.25
C GLU A 26 -3.42 -1.89 -27.99
N PRO A 27 -4.09 -3.04 -28.09
CA PRO A 27 -4.82 -3.62 -26.97
C PRO A 27 -3.89 -3.99 -25.80
N CYS A 28 -2.64 -4.36 -26.09
CA CYS A 28 -1.63 -4.65 -25.05
C CYS A 28 -1.33 -3.42 -24.18
N ARG A 29 -1.27 -2.24 -24.79
CA ARG A 29 -0.98 -0.98 -24.09
C ARG A 29 -2.15 -0.56 -23.22
N GLN A 30 -3.36 -0.76 -23.71
CA GLN A 30 -4.59 -0.48 -22.95
C GLN A 30 -4.73 -1.43 -21.75
N LEU A 31 -4.42 -2.72 -21.94
CA LEU A 31 -4.46 -3.70 -20.85
C LEU A 31 -3.40 -3.39 -19.77
N LEU A 32 -2.17 -3.04 -20.19
CA LEU A 32 -1.10 -2.67 -19.26
C LEU A 32 -1.44 -1.41 -18.47
N SER A 33 -1.95 -0.38 -19.16
CA SER A 33 -2.38 0.88 -18.52
C SER A 33 -3.48 0.64 -17.51
N LEU A 34 -4.48 -0.17 -17.87
CA LEU A 34 -5.56 -0.56 -16.96
C LEU A 34 -4.99 -1.32 -15.76
N PHE A 35 -4.13 -2.31 -15.99
CA PHE A 35 -3.55 -3.11 -14.93
C PHE A 35 -2.79 -2.24 -13.92
N VAL A 36 -1.92 -1.35 -14.39
CA VAL A 36 -1.12 -0.48 -13.52
C VAL A 36 -1.99 0.50 -12.76
N ILE A 37 -2.89 1.23 -13.44
CA ILE A 37 -3.75 2.25 -12.81
C ILE A 37 -4.65 1.60 -11.75
N THR A 38 -5.25 0.45 -12.06
CA THR A 38 -6.18 -0.20 -11.14
C THR A 38 -5.47 -0.76 -9.92
N ASN A 39 -4.30 -1.37 -10.08
CA ASN A 39 -3.51 -1.87 -8.95
C ASN A 39 -2.96 -0.72 -8.08
N LEU A 40 -2.50 0.37 -8.70
CA LEU A 40 -2.08 1.57 -7.95
C LEU A 40 -3.24 2.21 -7.20
N GLY A 41 -4.41 2.32 -7.84
CA GLY A 41 -5.63 2.82 -7.19
C GLY A 41 -6.05 1.93 -6.02
N ALA A 42 -6.03 0.61 -6.19
CA ALA A 42 -6.33 -0.34 -5.11
C ALA A 42 -5.34 -0.22 -3.95
N MET A 43 -4.03 -0.12 -4.24
CA MET A 43 -3.00 0.07 -3.21
C MET A 43 -3.17 1.41 -2.49
N ALA A 44 -3.44 2.50 -3.22
CA ALA A 44 -3.67 3.81 -2.63
C ALA A 44 -4.91 3.81 -1.72
N LEU A 45 -6.02 3.22 -2.18
CA LEU A 45 -7.22 3.07 -1.36
C LEU A 45 -6.98 2.17 -0.14
N TYR A 46 -6.25 1.08 -0.31
CA TYR A 46 -5.89 0.20 0.81
C TYR A 46 -5.10 0.95 1.88
N LEU A 47 -4.03 1.66 1.49
CA LEU A 47 -3.20 2.42 2.43
C LEU A 47 -3.94 3.60 3.04
N LEU A 48 -4.76 4.30 2.26
CA LEU A 48 -5.58 5.41 2.74
C LEU A 48 -6.62 4.90 3.76
N CYS A 49 -7.36 3.84 3.44
CA CYS A 49 -8.31 3.26 4.39
C CYS A 49 -7.61 2.65 5.62
N ALA A 50 -6.45 2.02 5.45
CA ALA A 50 -5.66 1.48 6.56
C ALA A 50 -5.16 2.60 7.49
N THR A 51 -4.62 3.69 6.95
CA THR A 51 -4.16 4.84 7.74
C THR A 51 -5.31 5.55 8.43
N LEU A 52 -6.44 5.75 7.74
CA LEU A 52 -7.64 6.31 8.37
C LEU A 52 -8.15 5.40 9.50
N SER A 53 -8.19 4.08 9.28
CA SER A 53 -8.57 3.12 10.32
C SER A 53 -7.63 3.19 11.53
N TYR A 54 -6.32 3.27 11.29
CA TYR A 54 -5.32 3.43 12.34
C TYR A 54 -5.53 4.71 13.17
N TYR A 55 -5.83 5.84 12.55
CA TYR A 55 -6.02 7.09 13.29
C TYR A 55 -7.39 7.21 13.96
N PHE A 56 -8.46 6.73 13.33
CA PHE A 56 -9.83 6.95 13.80
C PHE A 56 -10.43 5.80 14.59
N VAL A 57 -10.04 4.56 14.31
CA VAL A 57 -10.70 3.36 14.86
C VAL A 57 -9.77 2.62 15.84
N PHE A 58 -8.46 2.66 15.61
CA PHE A 58 -7.51 1.91 16.42
C PHE A 58 -7.18 2.61 17.75
N ASP A 59 -7.36 1.88 18.85
CA ASP A 59 -6.99 2.32 20.19
C ASP A 59 -5.48 2.17 20.41
N HIS A 60 -4.79 3.30 20.55
CA HIS A 60 -3.35 3.36 20.70
C HIS A 60 -2.88 2.92 22.10
N GLU A 61 -3.77 2.78 23.09
CA GLU A 61 -3.41 2.21 24.40
C GLU A 61 -2.94 0.75 24.29
N LEU A 62 -3.43 0.01 23.28
CA LEU A 62 -2.97 -1.35 22.98
C LEU A 62 -1.47 -1.42 22.64
N MET A 63 -0.89 -0.34 22.12
CA MET A 63 0.54 -0.28 21.80
C MET A 63 1.45 -0.22 23.03
N LYS A 64 0.90 0.13 24.20
CA LYS A 64 1.62 0.19 25.48
C LYS A 64 1.60 -1.14 26.23
N HIS A 65 0.89 -2.14 25.71
CA HIS A 65 0.79 -3.44 26.37
C HIS A 65 2.17 -4.12 26.37
N PRO A 66 2.63 -4.70 27.49
CA PRO A 66 3.96 -5.32 27.57
C PRO A 66 4.20 -6.42 26.52
N GLN A 67 3.14 -7.10 26.07
CA GLN A 67 3.23 -8.11 25.01
C GLN A 67 3.20 -7.55 23.57
N PHE A 68 3.12 -6.23 23.38
CA PHE A 68 2.92 -5.62 22.05
C PHE A 68 4.15 -5.84 21.14
N LEU A 69 5.37 -5.83 21.68
CA LEU A 69 6.60 -6.27 21.02
C LEU A 69 7.69 -6.59 22.07
N GLU A 70 7.57 -7.72 22.77
CA GLU A 70 8.71 -8.33 23.45
C GLU A 70 9.20 -9.51 22.58
N VAL A 71 10.20 -9.27 21.74
CA VAL A 71 11.14 -10.35 21.39
C VAL A 71 11.77 -10.73 22.72
N GLY A 72 11.32 -11.87 23.27
CA GLY A 72 11.59 -12.36 24.61
C GLY A 72 12.67 -11.61 25.37
N ALA A 73 12.28 -10.69 26.25
CA ALA A 73 13.17 -10.25 27.30
C ALA A 73 13.33 -11.43 28.27
N PRO A 74 14.52 -12.02 28.45
CA PRO A 74 14.72 -12.94 29.55
C PRO A 74 14.65 -12.10 30.83
N CYS A 75 13.55 -12.25 31.56
CA CYS A 75 13.41 -12.02 32.98
C CYS A 75 14.23 -10.82 33.53
N ALA A 76 13.69 -9.60 33.45
CA ALA A 76 14.19 -8.46 34.24
C ALA A 76 13.74 -8.62 35.71
N GLY A 77 14.35 -9.57 36.42
CA GLY A 77 14.16 -9.80 37.85
C GLY A 77 15.52 -9.92 38.57
N PRO A 78 15.59 -9.64 39.89
CA PRO A 78 16.80 -9.84 40.68
C PRO A 78 17.30 -11.29 40.56
N PRO A 79 18.61 -11.55 40.77
CA PRO A 79 19.32 -12.75 40.29
C PRO A 79 18.84 -14.13 40.77
N ASP A 80 17.71 -14.25 41.48
CA ASP A 80 17.29 -15.47 42.18
C ASP A 80 15.86 -15.95 41.86
N SER A 81 15.18 -15.44 40.83
CA SER A 81 13.82 -15.93 40.48
C SER A 81 13.80 -16.67 39.14
N LEU A 82 13.87 -18.00 39.28
CA LEU A 82 13.70 -19.06 38.28
C LEU A 82 12.62 -18.72 37.22
N CYS A 83 13.03 -18.57 35.96
CA CYS A 83 12.09 -18.61 34.84
C CYS A 83 11.65 -20.10 34.69
N LEU A 84 10.43 -20.42 35.12
CA LEU A 84 9.74 -21.70 34.87
C LEU A 84 8.70 -21.51 33.76
#